data_AF-A0A377XTG2-F1
#
_entry.id   AF-A0A377XTG2-F1
#
_cell.length_a   1.000
_cell.length_b   1.000
_cell.length_c   1.000
_cell.angle_alpha   90.00
_cell.angle_beta   90.00
_cell.angle_gamma   90.00
#
_symmetry.space_group_name_H-M   'P 1'
#
loop_
_entity.id
_entity.type
_entity.pdbx_description
1 polymer ?
#
loop_
_entity_poly.entity_id
_entity_poly.type
_entity_poly.pdbx_seq_one_letter_code
_entity_poly.pdbx_strand_id
1 'polypeptide(L)'
;MNTANHFITTGSGQHFYFYNSGPDIVYIEDIALALSNLCRFTGHLDEFYSVAQHSVLASYWCRLSSRLKHSCMMPVRLTAMILLRR
;
A
#
# COMPACT_ATOMS: atom_id res chain seq x y z
N MET A 1 26.39 -0.50 21.43
CA MET A 1 24.96 -0.83 21.30
C MET A 1 24.84 -1.79 20.13
N ASN A 2 24.33 -3.01 20.35
CA ASN A 2 24.21 -4.02 19.30
C ASN A 2 23.08 -3.59 18.35
N THR A 3 23.42 -2.83 17.32
CA THR A 3 22.51 -2.53 16.20
C THR A 3 22.42 -3.79 15.35
N ALA A 4 21.74 -4.81 15.89
CA ALA A 4 21.33 -5.95 15.09
C ALA A 4 20.63 -5.38 13.85
N ASN A 5 21.16 -5.71 12.68
CA ASN A 5 20.62 -5.33 11.37
C ASN A 5 19.13 -5.71 11.29
N HIS A 6 18.25 -4.80 11.70
CA HIS A 6 16.82 -5.03 11.74
C HIS A 6 16.28 -4.71 10.35
N PHE A 7 15.89 -5.77 9.64
CA PHE A 7 15.30 -5.67 8.32
C PHE A 7 13.96 -6.38 8.27
N ILE A 8 13.14 -6.02 7.28
CA ILE A 8 11.98 -6.79 6.86
C ILE A 8 12.22 -7.33 5.46
N THR A 9 11.61 -8.45 5.14
CA THR A 9 11.65 -9.02 3.79
C THR A 9 10.38 -8.61 3.05
N THR A 10 10.52 -8.06 1.85
CA THR A 10 9.39 -7.66 1.01
C THR A 10 8.80 -8.86 0.25
N GLY A 11 7.67 -8.65 -0.45
CA GLY A 11 7.04 -9.70 -1.26
C GLY A 11 7.94 -10.22 -2.38
N SER A 12 8.81 -9.36 -2.91
CA SER A 12 9.82 -9.67 -3.92
C SER A 12 11.06 -10.36 -3.35
N GLY A 13 11.13 -10.57 -2.03
CA GLY A 13 12.28 -11.20 -1.36
C GLY A 13 13.43 -10.25 -1.05
N GLN A 14 13.27 -8.94 -1.25
CA GLN A 14 14.29 -7.94 -0.95
C GLN A 14 14.33 -7.64 0.56
N HIS A 15 15.53 -7.39 1.11
CA HIS A 15 15.68 -6.94 2.49
C HIS A 15 15.63 -5.42 2.57
N PHE A 16 14.65 -4.91 3.31
CA PHE A 16 14.48 -3.48 3.59
C PHE A 16 14.99 -3.16 5.00
N TYR A 17 16.05 -2.36 5.07
CA TYR A 17 16.67 -1.91 6.31
C TYR A 17 16.13 -0.56 6.73
N PHE A 18 15.41 -0.47 7.85
CA PHE A 18 14.72 0.75 8.28
C PHE A 18 15.60 2.02 8.36
N TYR A 19 16.90 1.86 8.65
CA TYR A 19 17.83 2.97 8.78
C TYR A 19 18.81 3.12 7.61
N ASN A 20 18.87 2.16 6.69
CA ASN A 20 19.94 2.09 5.68
C ASN A 20 19.48 1.56 4.31
N SER A 21 18.20 1.74 3.98
CA SER A 21 17.64 1.43 2.67
C SER A 21 17.52 2.68 1.80
N GLY A 22 18.02 2.61 0.57
CA GLY A 22 17.76 3.63 -0.45
C GLY A 22 16.34 3.52 -1.06
N PRO A 23 15.89 4.53 -1.82
CA PRO A 23 14.58 4.51 -2.49
C PRO A 23 14.51 3.51 -3.66
N ASP A 24 15.65 3.05 -4.15
CA ASP A 24 15.82 2.11 -5.26
C ASP A 24 15.35 0.68 -4.94
N ILE A 25 15.29 0.32 -3.66
CA ILE A 25 14.83 -1.00 -3.21
C ILE A 25 13.33 -1.05 -2.87
N VAL A 26 12.61 0.06 -3.03
CA VAL A 26 11.19 0.19 -2.69
C VAL A 26 10.35 0.06 -3.96
N TYR A 27 9.72 -1.11 -4.14
CA TYR A 27 8.83 -1.39 -5.27
C TYR A 27 7.37 -1.14 -4.90
N ILE A 28 6.61 -0.55 -5.83
CA ILE A 28 5.19 -0.21 -5.58
C ILE A 28 4.33 -1.48 -5.43
N GLU A 29 4.74 -2.56 -6.09
CA GLU A 29 4.12 -3.88 -6.02
C GLU A 29 4.25 -4.47 -4.61
N ASP A 30 5.41 -4.33 -3.97
CA ASP A 30 5.65 -4.78 -2.60
C ASP A 30 4.78 -4.02 -1.60
N ILE A 31 4.65 -2.70 -1.79
CA ILE A 31 3.75 -1.86 -0.98
C ILE A 31 2.30 -2.31 -1.19
N ALA A 32 1.87 -2.48 -2.44
CA ALA A 32 0.50 -2.86 -2.75
C ALA A 32 0.15 -4.25 -2.19
N LEU A 33 1.06 -5.22 -2.28
CA LEU A 33 0.89 -6.55 -1.70
C LEU A 33 0.77 -6.49 -0.17
N ALA A 34 1.69 -5.78 0.49
CA ALA A 34 1.66 -5.63 1.94
C ALA A 34 0.36 -4.96 2.42
N LEU A 35 -0.04 -3.85 1.79
CA LEU A 35 -1.27 -3.13 2.13
C LEU A 35 -2.55 -3.94 1.84
N SER A 36 -2.51 -4.85 0.87
CA SER A 36 -3.64 -5.72 0.55
C SER A 36 -3.86 -6.78 1.63
N ASN A 37 -2.81 -7.17 2.36
CA ASN A 37 -2.88 -8.16 3.45
C ASN A 37 -3.09 -7.52 4.83
N LEU A 38 -2.89 -6.21 4.98
CA LEU A 38 -3.14 -5.52 6.24
C LEU A 38 -4.62 -5.23 6.42
N CYS A 39 -5.20 -5.73 7.51
CA CYS A 39 -6.59 -5.47 7.88
C CYS A 39 -6.78 -4.04 8.44
N ARG A 40 -7.96 -3.47 8.20
CA ARG A 40 -8.44 -2.25 8.86
C ARG A 40 -9.43 -2.61 9.98
N PHE A 41 -9.62 -1.69 10.93
CA PHE A 41 -10.48 -1.88 12.10
C PHE A 41 -10.16 -3.16 12.89
N THR A 42 -8.86 -3.52 12.92
CA THR A 42 -8.31 -4.73 13.54
C THR A 42 -9.01 -6.03 13.15
N GLY A 43 -9.69 -6.06 11.99
CA GLY A 43 -10.41 -7.24 11.51
C GLY A 43 -11.76 -7.49 12.19
N HIS A 44 -12.32 -6.55 12.94
CA HIS A 44 -13.67 -6.69 13.56
C HIS A 44 -14.83 -6.41 12.60
N LEU A 45 -14.65 -6.73 11.32
CA LEU A 45 -15.67 -6.64 10.29
C LEU A 45 -16.06 -8.05 9.85
N ASP A 46 -17.30 -8.20 9.37
CA ASP A 46 -17.79 -9.49 8.87
C ASP A 46 -17.02 -9.95 7.62
N GLU A 47 -16.55 -8.99 6.81
CA GLU A 47 -15.73 -9.24 5.62
C GLU A 47 -14.35 -8.59 5.77
N PHE A 48 -13.35 -9.19 5.13
CA PHE A 48 -11.99 -8.67 5.15
C PHE A 48 -11.90 -7.32 4.42
N TYR A 49 -11.58 -6.27 5.19
CA TYR A 49 -11.39 -4.93 4.67
C TYR A 49 -9.93 -4.49 4.82
N SER A 50 -9.21 -4.35 3.70
CA SER A 50 -7.77 -4.09 3.71
C SER A 50 -7.42 -2.60 3.64
N VAL A 51 -6.19 -2.28 4.06
CA VAL A 51 -5.64 -0.91 3.93
C VAL A 51 -5.53 -0.50 2.45
N ALA A 52 -5.26 -1.44 1.54
CA ALA A 52 -5.28 -1.16 0.10
C ALA A 52 -6.68 -0.77 -0.39
N GLN A 53 -7.74 -1.51 -0.01
CA GLN A 53 -9.13 -1.17 -0.35
C GLN A 53 -9.49 0.23 0.15
N HIS A 54 -9.15 0.53 1.40
CA HIS A 54 -9.38 1.83 2.00
C HIS A 54 -8.70 2.98 1.24
N SER A 55 -7.42 2.80 0.89
CA SER A 55 -6.62 3.82 0.19
C SER A 55 -7.21 4.15 -1.19
N VAL A 56 -7.70 3.14 -1.92
CA VAL A 56 -8.37 3.32 -3.20
C VAL A 56 -9.66 4.10 -3.05
N LEU A 57 -10.52 3.72 -2.10
CA LEU A 57 -11.77 4.42 -1.83
C LEU A 57 -11.51 5.88 -1.45
N ALA A 58 -10.57 6.13 -0.54
CA ALA A 58 -10.16 7.48 -0.14
C ALA A 58 -9.72 8.34 -1.34
N SER A 59 -9.00 7.75 -2.30
CA SER A 59 -8.59 8.47 -3.52
C SER A 59 -9.78 8.90 -4.39
N TYR A 60 -10.85 8.08 -4.45
CA TYR A 60 -12.08 8.43 -5.18
C TYR A 60 -12.84 9.56 -4.50
N TRP A 61 -12.93 9.54 -3.16
CA TRP A 61 -13.57 10.61 -2.39
C TRP A 61 -12.82 11.94 -2.54
N CYS A 62 -11.49 11.90 -2.51
CA CYS A 62 -10.66 13.09 -2.73
C CYS A 62 -10.89 13.67 -4.13
N ARG A 63 -11.01 12.83 -5.17
CA ARG A 63 -11.33 13.28 -6.53
C ARG A 63 -12.72 13.90 -6.65
N LEU A 64 -13.70 13.40 -5.90
CA LEU A 64 -15.05 13.96 -5.88
C LEU A 64 -15.08 15.35 -5.22
N SER A 65 -14.32 15.52 -4.14
CA SER A 65 -14.12 16.82 -3.49
C SER A 65 -13.35 17.81 -4.36
N SER A 66 -12.44 17.31 -5.20
CA SER A 66 -11.53 18.10 -6.03
C SER A 66 -11.98 18.24 -7.48
N ARG A 67 -13.26 17.99 -7.80
CA ARG A 67 -13.80 18.15 -9.17
C ARG A 67 -13.82 19.61 -9.67
N LEU A 68 -13.25 20.53 -8.91
CA LEU A 68 -12.63 21.75 -9.40
C LEU A 68 -11.10 21.52 -9.49
N LYS A 69 -10.60 21.19 -10.70
CA LYS A 69 -9.19 21.20 -11.18
C LYS A 69 -8.48 19.82 -11.34
N HIS A 70 -8.53 19.37 -12.59
CA HIS A 70 -7.61 18.53 -13.39
C HIS A 70 -6.42 17.74 -12.75
N SER A 71 -6.35 16.45 -13.15
CA SER A 71 -5.15 15.69 -13.56
C SER A 71 -4.12 15.13 -12.56
N CYS A 72 -4.49 14.72 -11.35
CA CYS A 72 -3.61 13.85 -10.55
C CYS A 72 -4.20 12.43 -10.34
N MET A 73 -3.34 11.41 -10.47
CA MET A 73 -3.56 9.99 -10.17
C MET A 73 -4.35 9.13 -11.19
N MET A 74 -3.72 8.79 -12.31
CA MET A 74 -4.11 7.62 -13.12
C MET A 74 -3.45 6.27 -12.75
N PRO A 75 -2.32 6.16 -12.00
CA PRO A 75 -1.68 4.84 -11.85
C PRO A 75 -2.30 3.92 -10.78
N VAL A 76 -2.99 4.44 -9.75
CA VAL A 76 -3.54 3.58 -8.66
C VAL A 76 -4.83 2.85 -9.07
N ARG A 77 -5.43 3.26 -10.19
CA ARG A 77 -6.75 2.77 -10.62
C ARG A 77 -6.71 1.35 -11.19
N LEU A 78 -5.59 0.96 -11.80
CA LEU A 78 -5.47 -0.32 -12.50
C LEU A 78 -4.79 -1.39 -11.63
N THR A 79 -3.74 -1.03 -10.88
CA THR A 79 -3.00 -1.97 -10.02
C THR A 79 -3.81 -2.42 -8.80
N ALA A 80 -4.62 -1.54 -8.20
CA ALA A 80 -5.44 -1.95 -7.07
C ALA A 80 -6.65 -2.82 -7.47
N MET A 81 -7.24 -2.65 -8.67
CA MET A 81 -8.32 -3.54 -9.12
C MET A 81 -7.85 -4.98 -9.41
N ILE A 82 -6.57 -5.18 -9.73
CA ILE A 82 -5.98 -6.51 -9.98
C ILE A 82 -5.65 -7.23 -8.66
N LEU A 83 -5.27 -6.51 -7.60
CA LEU A 83 -4.89 -7.11 -6.31
C LEU A 83 -6.06 -7.28 -5.32
N LEU A 84 -7.20 -6.62 -5.54
CA LEU A 84 -8.36 -6.64 -4.64
C LEU A 84 -9.41 -7.74 -4.94
N ARG A 85 -9.10 -8.68 -5.84
CA ARG A 85 -9.94 -9.85 -6.18
C ARG A 85 -9.30 -11.17 -5.75
N ARG A 86 -8.75 -11.22 -4.53
CA ARG A 86 -8.44 -12.47 -3.83
C ARG A 86 -9.29 -12.58 -2.59
#